data_AF-A0A0T5ZI84-F1
#
_entry.id   AF-A0A0T5ZI84-F1
#
_cell.length_a   1.000
_cell.length_b   1.000
_cell.length_c   1.000
_cell.angle_alpha   90.00
_cell.angle_beta   90.00
_cell.angle_gamma   90.00
#
_symmetry.space_group_name_H-M   'P 1'
#
loop_
_entity.id
_entity.type
_entity.pdbx_description
1 polymer ?
#
loop_
_entity_poly.entity_id
_entity_poly.type
_entity_poly.pdbx_seq_one_letter_code
_entity_poly.pdbx_strand_id
1 'polypeptide(L)'
;MPRSKSTARAEARRHHRAAQSIQPNVLSGDVVTPTASSSAAMSAAASAEPARRGILGFRMPDVRADLRALPAELRANRWLWLAFALMLSAPLAYAVATYMSADAAGALRFYYGLMVTPPAIPVLVGGFVAHRGTYLVGLLLGVVNAAIVVSIGTSSLQPGTVETGDLLSVSVTYFVYASAMGALFGGLAGWYRKFLGENSRRQRAARDARAQEQRRKAKQEARPGRTGR
;
A
#
# COMPACT_ATOMS: atom_id res chain seq x y z
N MET A 1 6.74 -57.95 -5.74
CA MET A 1 6.18 -57.20 -6.89
C MET A 1 5.50 -55.92 -6.39
N PRO A 2 6.07 -54.72 -6.59
CA PRO A 2 5.50 -53.47 -6.10
C PRO A 2 4.61 -52.79 -7.16
N ARG A 3 3.50 -52.22 -6.67
CA ARG A 3 2.31 -51.72 -7.37
C ARG A 3 2.54 -50.29 -7.91
N SER A 4 2.67 -50.13 -9.23
CA SER A 4 2.99 -48.86 -9.94
C SER A 4 1.85 -47.83 -10.05
N LYS A 5 0.95 -47.73 -9.08
CA LYS A 5 -0.31 -46.95 -9.19
C LYS A 5 -0.22 -45.44 -8.86
N SER A 6 0.94 -44.79 -8.87
CA SER A 6 1.06 -43.37 -8.48
C SER A 6 1.23 -42.36 -9.63
N THR A 7 1.48 -42.80 -10.88
CA THR A 7 1.78 -41.87 -12.00
C THR A 7 0.55 -41.43 -12.79
N ALA A 8 -0.50 -42.25 -12.87
CA ALA A 8 -1.68 -41.99 -13.71
C ALA A 8 -2.37 -40.65 -13.41
N ARG A 9 -2.41 -40.21 -12.14
CA ARG A 9 -3.02 -38.93 -11.76
C ARG A 9 -2.15 -37.73 -12.12
N ALA A 10 -0.83 -37.89 -12.07
CA ALA A 10 0.13 -36.86 -12.47
C ALA A 10 0.13 -36.69 -14.00
N GLU A 11 0.04 -37.80 -14.72
CA GLU A 11 -0.01 -37.84 -16.19
C GLU A 11 -1.31 -37.22 -16.71
N ALA A 12 -2.46 -37.53 -16.11
CA ALA A 12 -3.75 -36.91 -16.45
C ALA A 12 -3.73 -35.37 -16.32
N ARG A 13 -3.04 -34.83 -15.29
CA ARG A 13 -2.88 -33.38 -15.11
C ARG A 13 -1.94 -32.75 -16.14
N ARG A 14 -1.00 -33.52 -16.68
CA ARG A 14 -0.06 -33.08 -17.71
C ARG A 14 -0.75 -33.00 -19.07
N HIS A 15 -1.53 -34.02 -19.42
CA HIS A 15 -2.36 -34.04 -20.63
C HIS A 15 -3.42 -32.93 -20.65
N HIS A 16 -4.07 -32.67 -19.50
CA HIS A 16 -5.08 -31.60 -19.43
C HIS A 16 -4.48 -30.19 -19.62
N ARG A 17 -3.22 -29.97 -19.18
CA ARG A 17 -2.50 -28.72 -19.44
C ARG A 17 -2.08 -28.59 -20.90
N ALA A 18 -1.61 -29.67 -21.51
CA ALA A 18 -1.24 -29.70 -22.93
C ALA A 18 -2.45 -29.46 -23.84
N ALA A 19 -3.63 -30.01 -23.51
CA ALA A 19 -4.85 -29.81 -24.26
C ALA A 19 -5.37 -28.35 -24.17
N GLN A 20 -5.16 -27.68 -23.04
CA GLN A 20 -5.55 -26.27 -22.87
C GLN A 20 -4.59 -25.29 -23.56
N SER A 21 -3.31 -25.65 -23.75
CA SER A 21 -2.36 -24.82 -24.49
C SER A 21 -2.50 -24.90 -26.01
N ILE A 22 -3.17 -25.95 -26.53
CA ILE A 22 -3.28 -26.23 -27.98
C ILE A 22 -4.67 -25.87 -28.53
N GLN A 23 -5.49 -25.11 -27.79
CA GLN A 23 -6.76 -24.59 -28.32
C GLN A 23 -6.56 -23.14 -28.81
N PRO A 24 -6.12 -22.92 -30.08
CA PRO A 24 -6.28 -21.63 -30.70
C PRO A 24 -7.77 -21.37 -30.91
N ASN A 25 -8.17 -20.14 -30.63
CA ASN A 25 -9.49 -19.59 -30.85
C ASN A 25 -9.86 -19.64 -32.34
N VAL A 26 -10.41 -20.76 -32.82
CA VAL A 26 -10.92 -20.91 -34.19
C VAL A 26 -12.41 -20.57 -34.20
N LEU A 27 -12.73 -19.29 -34.10
CA LEU A 27 -14.04 -18.77 -34.49
C LEU A 27 -13.96 -17.27 -34.79
N SER A 28 -13.39 -16.95 -35.95
CA SER A 28 -13.68 -15.75 -36.74
C SER A 28 -12.93 -15.91 -38.06
N GLY A 29 -13.66 -16.10 -39.15
CA GLY A 29 -13.10 -16.03 -40.49
C GLY A 29 -12.69 -14.59 -40.79
N ASP A 30 -11.46 -14.41 -41.26
CA ASP A 30 -11.19 -13.52 -42.39
C ASP A 30 -9.80 -13.76 -42.97
N VAL A 31 -9.70 -13.42 -44.25
CA VAL A 31 -8.67 -13.76 -45.23
C VAL A 31 -7.24 -13.36 -44.81
N VAL A 32 -6.30 -14.27 -45.04
CA VAL A 32 -4.85 -14.06 -44.84
C VAL A 32 -4.28 -13.14 -45.92
N THR A 33 -3.70 -12.01 -45.52
CA THR A 33 -2.66 -11.29 -46.29
C THR A 33 -1.36 -11.30 -45.47
N PRO A 34 -0.21 -11.71 -46.03
CA PRO A 34 1.03 -11.80 -45.26
C PRO A 34 1.76 -10.45 -45.32
N THR A 35 1.56 -9.58 -44.34
CA THR A 35 2.41 -8.40 -44.15
C THR A 35 3.34 -8.64 -42.96
N ALA A 36 4.63 -8.63 -43.25
CA ALA A 36 5.74 -8.81 -42.33
C ALA A 36 5.65 -7.85 -41.13
N SER A 37 5.18 -8.33 -39.98
CA SER A 37 5.30 -7.57 -38.72
C SER A 37 5.22 -8.43 -37.45
N SER A 38 5.47 -9.75 -37.53
CA SER A 38 5.34 -10.65 -36.36
C SER A 38 6.59 -10.74 -35.47
N SER A 39 7.75 -10.25 -35.91
CA SER A 39 8.99 -10.33 -35.11
C SER A 39 8.98 -9.37 -33.90
N ALA A 40 8.41 -8.17 -34.06
CA ALA A 40 8.38 -7.16 -32.99
C ALA A 40 7.33 -7.44 -31.89
N ALA A 41 6.21 -8.08 -32.24
CA ALA A 41 5.15 -8.41 -31.28
C ALA A 41 5.53 -9.61 -30.39
N MET A 42 6.36 -10.53 -30.88
CA MET A 42 6.76 -11.72 -30.13
C MET A 42 7.87 -11.44 -29.10
N SER A 43 8.66 -10.37 -29.29
CA SER A 43 9.67 -9.92 -28.32
C SER A 43 9.06 -9.17 -27.13
N ALA A 44 7.92 -8.49 -27.31
CA ALA A 44 7.21 -7.78 -26.24
C ALA A 44 6.41 -8.72 -25.30
N ALA A 45 6.04 -9.92 -25.76
CA ALA A 45 5.29 -10.89 -24.96
C ALA A 45 6.18 -11.78 -24.06
N ALA A 46 7.50 -11.81 -24.30
CA ALA A 46 8.44 -12.68 -23.59
C ALA A 46 9.03 -12.08 -22.29
N SER A 47 8.73 -10.81 -21.97
CA SER A 47 9.30 -10.13 -20.78
C SER A 47 8.30 -9.92 -19.64
N ALA A 48 7.08 -10.45 -19.73
CA ALA A 48 6.16 -10.51 -18.60
C ALA A 48 6.47 -11.72 -17.71
N GLU A 49 7.70 -11.80 -17.18
CA GLU A 49 7.99 -12.76 -16.10
C GLU A 49 7.05 -12.40 -14.95
N PRO A 50 6.24 -13.36 -14.42
CA PRO A 50 5.38 -13.10 -13.28
C PRO A 50 6.30 -12.68 -12.13
N ALA A 51 6.27 -11.39 -11.80
CA ALA A 51 7.10 -10.81 -10.74
C ALA A 51 7.07 -11.74 -9.53
N ARG A 52 8.20 -12.42 -9.29
CA ARG A 52 8.32 -13.45 -8.27
C ARG A 52 7.84 -12.85 -6.96
N ARG A 53 6.68 -13.33 -6.49
CA ARG A 53 6.09 -12.90 -5.21
C ARG A 53 7.08 -13.31 -4.13
N GLY A 54 7.80 -12.34 -3.57
CA GLY A 54 8.70 -12.56 -2.45
C GLY A 54 7.97 -13.21 -1.27
N ILE A 55 8.73 -13.87 -0.40
CA ILE A 55 8.29 -14.81 0.65
C ILE A 55 7.29 -14.22 1.66
N LEU A 56 7.07 -12.89 1.64
CA LEU A 56 6.11 -12.17 2.49
C LEU A 56 5.26 -11.13 1.72
N GLY A 57 5.18 -11.23 0.38
CA GLY A 57 4.53 -10.20 -0.44
C GLY A 57 5.30 -8.87 -0.52
N PHE A 58 6.51 -8.81 0.07
CA PHE A 58 7.46 -7.71 -0.11
C PHE A 58 7.93 -7.71 -1.56
N ARG A 59 7.41 -6.73 -2.31
CA ARG A 59 7.89 -6.37 -3.64
C ARG A 59 8.91 -5.26 -3.44
N MET A 60 10.08 -5.38 -4.06
CA MET A 60 11.13 -4.36 -3.98
C MET A 60 10.53 -2.99 -4.36
N PRO A 61 10.61 -1.96 -3.50
CA PRO A 61 10.04 -0.65 -3.81
C PRO A 61 10.72 -0.04 -5.02
N ASP A 62 9.94 0.30 -6.05
CA ASP A 62 10.46 1.04 -7.20
C ASP A 62 10.43 2.54 -6.87
N VAL A 63 11.49 3.00 -6.22
CA VAL A 63 11.60 4.37 -5.71
C VAL A 63 11.45 5.39 -6.83
N ARG A 64 11.96 5.11 -8.04
CA ARG A 64 11.90 6.03 -9.17
C ARG A 64 10.49 6.17 -9.72
N ALA A 65 9.79 5.05 -9.88
CA ALA A 65 8.40 5.07 -10.31
C ALA A 65 7.49 5.74 -9.27
N ASP A 66 7.74 5.47 -7.99
CA ASP A 66 6.97 6.07 -6.90
C ASP A 66 7.19 7.60 -6.82
N LEU A 67 8.44 8.08 -6.97
CA LEU A 67 8.74 9.51 -6.96
C LEU A 67 8.07 10.26 -8.13
N ARG A 68 7.98 9.63 -9.32
CA ARG A 68 7.30 10.20 -10.49
C ARG A 68 5.78 10.22 -10.35
N ALA A 69 5.21 9.22 -9.66
CA ALA A 69 3.77 9.14 -9.46
C ALA A 69 3.27 10.06 -8.32
N LEU A 70 4.15 10.40 -7.37
CA LEU A 70 3.82 11.16 -6.17
C LEU A 70 3.13 12.51 -6.43
N PRO A 71 3.54 13.35 -7.40
CA PRO A 71 2.87 14.63 -7.66
C PRO A 71 1.45 14.48 -8.22
N ALA A 72 1.19 13.39 -8.96
CA ALA A 72 -0.14 13.08 -9.46
C ALA A 72 -1.02 12.54 -8.34
N GLU A 73 -0.47 11.69 -7.47
CA GLU A 73 -1.15 11.13 -6.30
C GLU A 73 -1.56 12.22 -5.29
N LEU A 74 -0.66 13.16 -4.99
CA LEU A 74 -0.93 14.31 -4.11
C LEU A 74 -2.08 15.18 -4.64
N ARG A 75 -2.18 15.36 -5.96
CA ARG A 75 -3.25 16.16 -6.57
C ARG A 75 -4.58 15.41 -6.65
N ALA A 76 -4.54 14.10 -6.91
CA ALA A 76 -5.75 13.31 -7.09
C ALA A 76 -6.40 12.90 -5.75
N ASN A 77 -5.61 12.65 -4.71
CA ASN A 77 -6.11 12.04 -3.47
C ASN A 77 -6.40 13.09 -2.39
N ARG A 78 -7.66 13.56 -2.34
CA ARG A 78 -8.12 14.56 -1.34
C ARG A 78 -7.97 14.10 0.12
N TRP A 79 -8.03 12.80 0.39
CA TRP A 79 -7.84 12.26 1.73
C TRP A 79 -6.41 12.44 2.24
N LEU A 80 -5.44 12.53 1.33
CA LEU A 80 -4.04 12.77 1.67
C LEU A 80 -3.88 14.20 2.23
N TRP A 81 -4.57 15.17 1.63
CA TRP A 81 -4.62 16.55 2.12
C TRP A 81 -5.24 16.67 3.50
N LEU A 82 -6.14 15.77 3.89
CA LEU A 82 -6.69 15.74 5.25
C LEU A 82 -5.57 15.50 6.28
N ALA A 83 -4.63 14.58 6.00
CA ALA A 83 -3.50 14.33 6.89
C ALA A 83 -2.60 15.57 6.99
N PHE A 84 -2.30 16.24 5.88
CA PHE A 84 -1.56 17.50 5.90
C PHE A 84 -2.30 18.60 6.67
N ALA A 85 -3.59 18.79 6.40
CA ALA A 85 -4.42 19.79 7.08
C ALA A 85 -4.47 19.54 8.59
N LEU A 86 -4.61 18.28 9.01
CA LEU A 86 -4.65 17.89 10.41
C LEU A 86 -3.29 18.12 11.11
N MET A 87 -2.19 17.90 10.39
CA MET A 87 -0.85 18.23 10.88
C MET A 87 -0.67 19.75 11.02
N LEU A 88 -1.12 20.51 10.02
CA LEU A 88 -1.01 21.98 9.98
C LEU A 88 -1.94 22.67 10.99
N SER A 89 -3.00 22.03 11.48
CA SER A 89 -3.83 22.59 12.54
C SER A 89 -3.19 22.50 13.93
N ALA A 90 -2.18 21.65 14.12
CA ALA A 90 -1.46 21.52 15.38
C ALA A 90 -0.77 22.82 15.86
N PRO A 91 0.03 23.55 15.03
CA PRO A 91 0.60 24.83 15.43
C PRO A 91 -0.46 25.89 15.76
N LEU A 92 -1.61 25.87 15.07
CA LEU A 92 -2.73 26.77 15.41
C LEU A 92 -3.31 26.45 16.79
N ALA A 93 -3.52 25.17 17.10
CA ALA A 93 -3.96 24.75 18.44
C ALA A 93 -2.93 25.12 19.52
N TYR A 94 -1.64 24.98 19.24
CA TYR A 94 -0.58 25.42 20.16
C TYR A 94 -0.63 26.93 20.39
N ALA A 95 -0.76 27.72 19.33
CA ALA A 95 -0.84 29.18 19.42
C ALA A 95 -2.11 29.67 20.15
N VAL A 96 -3.25 29.00 19.99
CA VAL A 96 -4.45 29.33 20.79
C VAL A 96 -4.22 29.00 22.27
N ALA A 97 -3.58 27.86 22.55
CA ALA A 97 -3.30 27.41 23.92
C ALA A 97 -2.38 28.36 24.71
N THR A 98 -1.56 29.19 24.04
CA THR A 98 -0.71 30.18 24.73
C THR A 98 -1.50 31.37 25.30
N TYR A 99 -2.72 31.62 24.82
CA TYR A 99 -3.60 32.70 25.30
C TYR A 99 -4.67 32.22 26.29
N MET A 100 -4.68 30.93 26.64
CA MET A 100 -5.64 30.33 27.56
C MET A 100 -5.03 30.08 28.95
N SER A 101 -5.88 29.94 29.97
CA SER A 101 -5.44 29.46 31.28
C SER A 101 -4.92 28.01 31.18
N ALA A 102 -4.02 27.62 32.08
CA ALA A 102 -3.35 26.31 32.03
C ALA A 102 -4.34 25.13 32.01
N ASP A 103 -5.42 25.22 32.78
CA ASP A 103 -6.47 24.18 32.84
C ASP A 103 -7.24 24.05 31.52
N ALA A 104 -7.52 25.18 30.85
CA ALA A 104 -8.22 25.18 29.56
C ALA A 104 -7.29 24.81 28.38
N ALA A 105 -6.00 25.15 28.48
CA ALA A 105 -5.00 24.87 27.46
C ALA A 105 -4.62 23.37 27.37
N GLY A 106 -4.90 22.58 28.41
CA GLY A 106 -4.52 21.17 28.50
C GLY A 106 -4.97 20.33 27.31
N ALA A 107 -6.22 20.50 26.87
CA ALA A 107 -6.77 19.76 25.73
C ALA A 107 -6.07 20.09 24.41
N LEU A 108 -5.75 21.37 24.17
CA LEU A 108 -5.08 21.81 22.94
C LEU A 108 -3.60 21.39 22.93
N ARG A 109 -2.93 21.40 24.08
CA ARG A 109 -1.56 20.89 24.22
C ARG A 109 -1.49 19.37 24.03
N PHE A 110 -2.48 18.63 24.54
CA PHE A 110 -2.61 17.20 24.29
C PHE A 110 -2.86 16.92 22.80
N TYR A 111 -3.76 17.68 22.16
CA TYR A 111 -4.00 17.59 20.73
C TYR A 111 -2.73 17.86 19.91
N TYR A 112 -1.97 18.91 20.25
CA TYR A 112 -0.67 19.19 19.63
C TYR A 112 0.29 17.98 19.76
N GLY A 113 0.40 17.41 20.96
CA GLY A 113 1.20 16.21 21.21
C GLY A 113 0.80 15.03 20.33
N LEU A 114 -0.50 14.75 20.16
CA LEU A 114 -0.97 13.67 19.30
C LEU A 114 -0.68 13.89 17.81
N MET A 115 -0.71 15.14 17.36
CA MET A 115 -0.52 15.49 15.95
C MET A 115 0.95 15.57 15.54
N VAL A 116 1.86 15.86 16.48
CA VAL A 116 3.25 16.24 16.17
C VAL A 116 4.28 15.32 16.84
N THR A 117 3.96 14.71 17.98
CA THR A 117 4.89 13.80 18.66
C THR A 117 4.87 12.42 18.00
N PRO A 118 6.03 11.85 17.64
CA PRO A 118 6.10 10.51 17.07
C PRO A 118 5.51 9.42 18.00
N PRO A 119 4.70 8.47 17.48
CA PRO A 119 4.18 8.40 16.10
C PRO A 119 3.00 9.35 15.89
N ALA A 120 3.22 10.43 15.15
CA ALA A 120 2.21 11.43 14.85
C ALA A 120 1.04 10.81 14.06
N ILE A 121 -0.20 11.02 14.53
CA ILE A 121 -1.41 10.48 13.90
C ILE A 121 -1.48 10.82 12.40
N PRO A 122 -1.18 12.06 11.97
CA PRO A 122 -1.20 12.41 10.54
C PRO A 122 -0.23 11.58 9.69
N VAL A 123 0.93 11.22 10.22
CA VAL A 123 1.93 10.37 9.52
C VAL A 123 1.34 8.98 9.25
N LEU A 124 0.67 8.40 10.25
CA LEU A 124 0.02 7.10 10.12
C LEU A 124 -1.16 7.14 9.13
N VAL A 125 -2.01 8.17 9.25
CA VAL A 125 -3.15 8.36 8.35
C VAL A 125 -2.67 8.59 6.90
N GLY A 126 -1.67 9.44 6.69
CA GLY A 126 -1.09 9.69 5.38
C GLY A 126 -0.49 8.42 4.75
N GLY A 127 0.25 7.64 5.54
CA GLY A 127 0.80 6.35 5.10
C GLY A 127 -0.27 5.30 4.77
N PHE A 128 -1.39 5.30 5.50
CA PHE A 128 -2.52 4.41 5.24
C PHE A 128 -3.30 4.80 3.98
N VAL A 129 -3.47 6.09 3.72
CA VAL A 129 -4.29 6.60 2.59
C VAL A 129 -3.55 6.49 1.25
N ALA A 130 -2.23 6.70 1.23
CA ALA A 130 -1.45 6.74 -0.02
C ALA A 130 -1.47 5.41 -0.79
N HIS A 131 -1.80 5.41 -2.09
CA HIS A 131 -1.94 4.16 -2.88
C HIS A 131 -0.57 3.54 -3.24
N ARG A 132 0.42 4.39 -3.54
CA ARG A 132 1.83 4.07 -3.81
C ARG A 132 2.76 5.02 -3.02
N GLY A 133 4.02 4.61 -2.82
CA GLY A 133 5.02 5.47 -2.17
C GLY A 133 4.70 5.86 -0.71
N THR A 134 4.11 4.97 0.09
CA THR A 134 3.66 5.31 1.46
C THR A 134 4.81 5.73 2.39
N TYR A 135 6.02 5.24 2.14
CA TYR A 135 7.26 5.67 2.80
C TYR A 135 7.66 7.10 2.40
N LEU A 136 7.42 7.53 1.16
CA LEU A 136 7.68 8.91 0.72
C LEU A 136 6.69 9.89 1.32
N VAL A 137 5.41 9.50 1.42
CA VAL A 137 4.38 10.31 2.09
C VAL A 137 4.70 10.45 3.57
N GLY A 138 5.08 9.34 4.21
CA GLY A 138 5.53 9.36 5.60
C GLY A 138 6.76 10.25 5.80
N LEU A 139 7.75 10.18 4.90
CA LEU A 139 8.93 11.05 4.91
C LEU A 139 8.53 12.52 4.77
N LEU A 140 7.66 12.85 3.81
CA LEU A 140 7.21 14.23 3.58
C LEU A 140 6.49 14.79 4.81
N LEU A 141 5.61 14.00 5.42
CA LEU A 141 4.95 14.36 6.68
C LEU A 141 5.95 14.47 7.83
N GLY A 142 6.97 13.62 7.90
CA GLY A 142 8.06 13.71 8.87
C GLY A 142 8.89 14.99 8.73
N VAL A 143 9.15 15.44 7.50
CA VAL A 143 9.82 16.72 7.22
C VAL A 143 8.93 17.90 7.66
N VAL A 144 7.62 17.85 7.35
CA VAL A 144 6.67 18.87 7.82
C VAL A 144 6.60 18.89 9.34
N ASN A 145 6.63 17.72 9.99
CA ASN A 145 6.67 17.58 11.44
C ASN A 145 7.89 18.29 12.04
N ALA A 146 9.06 18.01 11.48
CA ALA A 146 10.31 18.64 11.89
C ALA A 146 10.25 20.15 11.77
N ALA A 147 9.74 20.66 10.65
CA ALA A 147 9.58 22.09 10.43
C ALA A 147 8.67 22.73 11.49
N ILE A 148 7.54 22.10 11.84
CA ILE A 148 6.63 22.61 12.87
C ILE A 148 7.31 22.65 14.24
N VAL A 149 7.92 21.54 14.67
CA VAL A 149 8.54 21.44 16.01
C VAL A 149 9.71 22.37 16.15
N VAL A 150 10.60 22.42 15.15
CA VAL A 150 11.76 23.31 15.15
C VAL A 150 11.29 24.76 15.16
N SER A 151 10.31 25.14 14.33
CA SER A 151 9.82 26.53 14.29
C SER A 151 9.23 26.96 15.64
N ILE A 152 8.39 26.15 16.27
CA ILE A 152 7.80 26.46 17.58
C ILE A 152 8.88 26.47 18.67
N GLY A 153 9.79 25.50 18.65
CA GLY A 153 10.89 25.40 19.61
C GLY A 153 11.80 26.63 19.55
N THR A 154 12.16 27.08 18.34
CA THR A 154 12.99 28.27 18.14
C THR A 154 12.26 29.57 18.48
N SER A 155 10.95 29.65 18.24
CA SER A 155 10.13 30.84 18.55
C SER A 155 9.94 31.05 20.05
N SER A 156 10.08 29.99 20.84
CA SER A 156 9.87 30.03 22.30
C SER A 156 11.14 30.39 23.08
N LEU A 157 12.28 30.51 22.40
CA LEU A 157 13.57 30.83 22.99
C LEU A 157 13.78 32.34 23.06
N GLN A 158 14.33 32.82 24.18
CA GLN A 158 14.70 34.22 24.34
C GLN A 158 15.96 34.54 23.52
N PRO A 159 16.00 35.65 22.76
CA PRO A 159 17.18 36.01 21.99
C PRO A 159 18.43 36.11 22.88
N GLY A 160 19.50 35.39 22.53
CA GLY A 160 20.79 35.45 23.22
C GLY A 160 21.01 34.41 24.34
N THR A 161 20.03 33.53 24.62
CA THR A 161 20.20 32.48 25.66
C THR A 161 20.83 31.19 25.15
N VAL A 162 20.80 30.96 23.84
CA VAL A 162 21.34 29.74 23.21
C VAL A 162 22.20 30.11 22.02
N GLU A 163 23.37 29.48 21.91
CA GLU A 163 24.24 29.63 20.76
C GLU A 163 23.57 29.12 19.48
N THR A 164 23.69 29.89 18.39
CA THR A 164 23.08 29.55 17.10
C THR A 164 23.59 28.21 16.54
N GLY A 165 24.84 27.85 16.83
CA GLY A 165 25.42 26.57 16.41
C GLY A 165 24.75 25.37 17.06
N ASP A 166 24.40 25.47 18.34
CA ASP A 166 23.71 24.42 19.09
C ASP A 166 22.26 24.24 18.60
N LEU A 167 21.57 25.35 18.36
CA LEU A 167 20.22 25.33 17.78
C LEU A 167 20.19 24.68 16.40
N LEU A 168 21.18 24.96 15.55
CA LEU A 168 21.28 24.35 14.23
C LEU A 168 21.54 22.84 14.34
N SER A 169 22.43 22.42 15.24
CA SER A 169 22.74 21.01 15.49
C SER A 169 21.51 20.22 15.97
N VAL A 170 20.79 20.75 16.96
CA VAL A 170 19.56 20.14 17.49
C VAL A 170 18.48 20.08 16.40
N SER A 171 18.31 21.15 15.63
CA SER A 171 17.33 21.22 14.55
C SER A 171 17.61 20.18 13.47
N VAL A 172 18.86 20.10 12.99
CA VAL A 172 19.27 19.10 11.99
C VAL A 172 19.05 17.68 12.51
N THR A 173 19.43 17.42 13.76
CA THR A 173 19.23 16.12 14.41
C THR A 173 17.75 15.74 14.45
N TYR A 174 16.88 16.69 14.83
CA TYR A 174 15.44 16.47 14.85
C TYR A 174 14.85 16.25 13.44
N PHE A 175 15.32 16.99 12.44
CA PHE A 175 14.93 16.79 11.04
C PHE A 175 15.25 15.39 10.54
N VAL A 176 16.46 14.89 10.81
CA VAL A 176 16.87 13.53 10.43
C VAL A 176 16.01 12.51 11.15
N TYR A 177 15.83 12.66 12.47
CA TYR A 177 15.02 11.76 13.28
C TYR A 177 13.55 11.71 12.83
N ALA A 178 12.89 12.85 12.70
CA ALA A 178 11.49 12.94 12.33
C ALA A 178 11.24 12.48 10.89
N SER A 179 12.16 12.75 9.96
CA SER A 179 12.06 12.26 8.58
C SER A 179 12.22 10.74 8.51
N ALA A 180 13.18 10.18 9.26
CA ALA A 180 13.39 8.74 9.34
C ALA A 180 12.19 8.03 9.97
N MET A 181 11.69 8.54 11.11
CA MET A 181 10.49 8.02 11.75
C MET A 181 9.26 8.16 10.85
N GLY A 182 9.10 9.30 10.19
CA GLY A 182 8.04 9.54 9.22
C GLY A 182 8.03 8.48 8.12
N ALA A 183 9.19 8.23 7.50
CA ALA A 183 9.32 7.22 6.46
C ALA A 183 8.98 5.81 6.95
N LEU A 184 9.45 5.45 8.15
CA LEU A 184 9.19 4.14 8.76
C LEU A 184 7.70 3.94 9.07
N PHE A 185 7.07 4.89 9.75
CA PHE A 185 5.65 4.79 10.13
C PHE A 185 4.71 4.89 8.91
N GLY A 186 5.03 5.74 7.93
CA GLY A 186 4.29 5.80 6.67
C GLY A 186 4.44 4.51 5.85
N GLY A 187 5.64 3.93 5.82
CA GLY A 187 5.91 2.63 5.23
C GLY A 187 5.11 1.51 5.89
N LEU A 188 5.13 1.46 7.23
CA LEU A 188 4.42 0.48 8.04
C LEU A 188 2.91 0.55 7.84
N ALA A 189 2.32 1.76 7.85
CA ALA A 189 0.90 1.95 7.63
C ALA A 189 0.45 1.46 6.24
N GLY A 190 1.25 1.74 5.21
CA GLY A 190 1.00 1.25 3.85
C GLY A 190 1.10 -0.26 3.73
N TRP A 191 2.05 -0.89 4.43
CA TRP A 191 2.17 -2.34 4.53
C TRP A 191 0.96 -2.96 5.25
N TYR A 192 0.54 -2.38 6.38
CA TYR A 192 -0.60 -2.86 7.16
C TYR A 192 -1.89 -2.86 6.35
N ARG A 193 -2.15 -1.80 5.56
CA ARG A 193 -3.30 -1.77 4.63
C ARG A 193 -3.25 -2.90 3.60
N LYS A 194 -2.09 -3.15 2.99
CA LYS A 194 -1.94 -4.22 1.99
C LYS A 194 -2.16 -5.59 2.62
N PHE A 195 -1.61 -5.81 3.81
CA PHE A 195 -1.79 -7.04 4.58
C PHE A 195 -3.27 -7.30 4.88
N LEU A 196 -4.01 -6.30 5.38
CA LEU A 196 -5.44 -6.43 5.66
C LEU A 196 -6.28 -6.66 4.39
N GLY A 197 -5.96 -5.94 3.31
CA GLY A 197 -6.64 -6.10 2.03
C GLY A 197 -6.44 -7.49 1.44
N GLU A 198 -5.24 -8.05 1.54
CA GLU A 198 -4.95 -9.40 1.05
C GLU A 198 -5.64 -10.47 1.89
N ASN A 199 -5.66 -10.32 3.22
CA ASN A 199 -6.39 -11.23 4.12
C ASN A 199 -7.90 -11.20 3.85
N SER A 200 -8.48 -10.02 3.65
CA SER A 200 -9.90 -9.85 3.33
C SER A 200 -10.27 -10.44 1.97
N ARG A 201 -9.41 -10.29 0.95
CA ARG A 201 -9.60 -10.92 -0.36
C ARG A 201 -9.55 -12.44 -0.29
N ARG A 202 -8.60 -13.00 0.48
CA ARG A 202 -8.50 -14.46 0.72
C ARG A 202 -9.75 -14.99 1.42
N GLN A 203 -10.27 -14.27 2.41
CA GLN A 203 -11.51 -14.64 3.10
C GLN A 203 -12.75 -14.55 2.20
N ARG A 204 -12.88 -13.51 1.38
CA ARG A 204 -13.99 -13.39 0.40
C ARG A 204 -13.94 -14.52 -0.63
N ALA A 205 -12.76 -14.78 -1.21
CA ALA A 205 -12.59 -15.89 -2.15
C ALA A 205 -12.94 -17.26 -1.54
N ALA A 206 -12.59 -17.49 -0.27
CA ALA A 206 -12.96 -18.71 0.44
C ALA A 206 -14.47 -18.82 0.70
N ARG A 207 -15.16 -17.70 0.99
CA ARG A 207 -16.63 -17.67 1.14
C ARG A 207 -17.33 -17.95 -0.19
N ASP A 208 -16.87 -17.32 -1.27
CA ASP A 208 -17.44 -17.51 -2.61
C ASP A 208 -17.24 -18.95 -3.11
N ALA A 209 -16.08 -19.56 -2.85
CA ALA A 209 -15.81 -20.95 -3.17
C ALA A 209 -16.75 -21.91 -2.41
N ARG A 210 -16.99 -21.67 -1.11
CA ARG A 210 -17.95 -22.45 -0.30
C ARG A 210 -19.39 -22.30 -0.80
N ALA A 211 -19.79 -21.09 -1.16
CA ALA A 211 -21.12 -20.82 -1.72
C ALA A 211 -21.32 -21.50 -3.09
N GLN A 212 -20.29 -21.53 -3.94
CA GLN A 212 -20.31 -22.26 -5.20
C GLN A 212 -20.39 -23.78 -4.97
N GLU A 213 -19.66 -24.32 -4.00
CA GLU A 213 -19.71 -25.74 -3.66
C GLU A 213 -21.10 -26.16 -3.14
N GLN A 214 -21.71 -25.36 -2.27
CA GLN A 214 -23.08 -25.57 -1.80
C GLN A 214 -24.10 -25.52 -2.94
N ARG A 215 -23.97 -24.54 -3.86
CA ARG A 215 -24.82 -24.47 -5.07
C ARG A 215 -24.64 -25.68 -6.00
N ARG A 216 -23.43 -26.23 -6.10
CA ARG A 216 -23.17 -27.45 -6.89
C ARG A 216 -23.79 -28.69 -6.24
N LYS A 217 -23.68 -28.83 -4.91
CA LYS A 217 -24.31 -29.92 -4.15
C LYS A 217 -25.85 -29.85 -4.24
N ALA A 218 -26.44 -28.67 -4.04
CA ALA A 218 -27.88 -28.45 -4.20
C ALA A 218 -28.37 -28.77 -5.63
N LYS A 219 -27.59 -28.45 -6.67
CA LYS A 219 -27.93 -28.84 -8.06
C LYS A 219 -27.78 -30.34 -8.34
N GLN A 220 -26.91 -31.04 -7.62
CA GLN A 220 -26.76 -32.50 -7.73
C GLN A 220 -27.89 -33.23 -7.01
N GLU A 221 -28.30 -32.75 -5.84
CA GLU A 221 -29.45 -33.26 -5.07
C GLU A 221 -30.79 -32.97 -5.77
N ALA A 222 -30.93 -31.80 -6.39
CA ALA A 222 -32.13 -31.41 -7.15
C ALA A 222 -32.24 -32.07 -8.55
N ARG A 223 -31.34 -32.99 -8.90
CA ARG A 223 -31.43 -33.77 -10.15
C ARG A 223 -31.87 -35.21 -9.84
N PRO A 224 -33.14 -35.46 -9.49
CA PRO A 224 -33.66 -36.81 -9.41
C PRO A 224 -33.83 -37.37 -10.83
N GLY A 225 -33.44 -38.64 -11.03
CA GLY A 225 -33.85 -39.42 -12.20
C GLY A 225 -32.94 -39.32 -13.42
N ARG A 226 -31.81 -40.03 -13.40
CA ARG A 226 -31.30 -40.72 -14.61
C ARG A 226 -30.62 -42.04 -14.25
N THR A 227 -31.27 -42.82 -13.40
CA THR A 227 -31.23 -44.28 -13.44
C THR A 227 -32.55 -44.65 -14.13
N GLY A 228 -32.54 -44.91 -15.43
CA GLY A 228 -31.97 -46.14 -15.96
C GLY A 228 -33.14 -47.13 -16.02
N ARG A 229 -33.92 -46.95 -17.07
CA ARG A 229 -35.04 -47.81 -17.49
C ARG A 229 -34.47 -49.09 -18.11
#